data_AF-A0A183HRB5-F1
#
_entry.id   AF-A0A183HRB5-F1
#
_cell.length_a   1.000
_cell.length_b   1.000
_cell.length_c   1.000
_cell.angle_alpha   90.00
_cell.angle_beta   90.00
_cell.angle_gamma   90.00
#
_symmetry.space_group_name_H-M   'P 1'
#
loop_
_entity.id
_entity.type
_entity.pdbx_description
1 polymer ?
#
loop_
_entity_poly.entity_id
_entity_poly.type
_entity_poly.pdbx_seq_one_letter_code
_entity_poly.pdbx_strand_id
1 'polypeptide(L)'
;MTSRGETDYSLNAGKESFGGRGESVNACYSRTFEGNQTFDVSMTKPFLGWQKYANVGFSLYRSLGNLPWNLSNMQELGLILQYNGQLWNRRLHHNMKFNMIWRQFYPMEKAAFSIREHAGHTMKCSLLNSLAYDTRDRPLLATKGALLKFVQEYAGFLGDAAFVKHQIDVQVSYIIHFFIIILI
;
A
#
# COMPACT_ATOMS: atom_id res chain seq x y z
N MET A 1 -3.63 -0.39 7.59
CA MET A 1 -3.72 -1.08 8.89
C MET A 1 -2.50 -1.99 9.03
N THR A 2 -1.58 -1.67 9.93
CA THR A 2 -0.50 -2.57 10.34
C THR A 2 -0.87 -3.14 11.70
N SER A 3 -1.88 -4.02 11.76
CA SER A 3 -2.12 -4.80 12.97
C SER A 3 -1.04 -5.89 13.04
N ARG A 4 -0.35 -6.00 14.18
CA ARG A 4 0.75 -6.97 14.38
C ARG A 4 0.24 -8.31 14.90
N GLY A 5 -1.00 -8.68 14.55
CA GLY A 5 -1.71 -9.80 15.16
C GLY A 5 -2.42 -9.42 16.47
N GLU A 6 -2.60 -8.12 16.71
CA GLU A 6 -3.35 -7.60 17.85
C GLU A 6 -4.83 -7.50 17.53
N THR A 7 -5.67 -7.53 18.58
CA THR A 7 -7.08 -7.20 18.45
C THR A 7 -7.23 -5.73 18.04
N ASP A 8 -8.00 -5.48 17.00
CA ASP A 8 -8.31 -4.16 16.50
C ASP A 8 -9.81 -3.98 16.29
N TYR A 9 -10.26 -2.74 16.43
CA TYR A 9 -11.62 -2.34 16.13
C TYR A 9 -11.57 -1.34 14.97
N SER A 10 -12.35 -1.58 13.92
CA SER A 10 -12.46 -0.66 12.80
C SER A 10 -13.92 -0.30 12.53
N LEU A 11 -14.16 1.00 12.34
CA LEU A 11 -15.41 1.55 11.84
C LEU A 11 -15.19 1.98 10.40
N ASN A 12 -16.01 1.45 9.49
CA ASN A 12 -15.98 1.81 8.08
C ASN A 12 -17.32 2.44 7.69
N ALA A 13 -17.26 3.58 7.02
CA ALA A 13 -18.40 4.25 6.44
C ALA A 13 -18.07 4.57 4.98
N GLY A 14 -18.83 3.97 4.05
CA GLY A 14 -18.64 4.19 2.62
C GLY A 14 -19.95 4.55 1.94
N LYS A 15 -19.85 5.35 0.88
CA LYS A 15 -20.96 5.61 -0.03
C LYS A 15 -20.48 5.40 -1.46
N GLU A 16 -21.20 4.54 -2.17
CA GLU A 16 -21.02 4.32 -3.60
C GLU A 16 -21.86 5.32 -4.41
N SER A 17 -21.40 5.59 -5.62
CA SER A 17 -22.03 6.51 -6.56
C SER A 17 -22.41 7.86 -5.96
N PHE A 18 -21.51 8.49 -5.19
CA PHE A 18 -21.79 9.77 -4.52
C PHE A 18 -22.30 10.85 -5.49
N GLY A 19 -21.68 10.93 -6.68
CA GLY A 19 -22.07 11.81 -7.77
C GLY A 19 -22.82 11.13 -8.92
N GLY A 20 -23.40 9.93 -8.72
CA GLY A 20 -24.15 9.20 -9.75
C GLY A 20 -23.32 8.54 -10.86
N ARG A 21 -22.01 8.78 -10.88
CA ARG A 21 -21.06 8.30 -11.92
C ARG A 21 -20.20 7.11 -11.46
N GLY A 22 -20.65 6.35 -10.46
CA GLY A 22 -19.89 5.20 -9.92
C GLY A 22 -18.68 5.57 -9.05
N GLU A 23 -18.56 6.83 -8.64
CA GLU A 23 -17.55 7.29 -7.69
C GLU A 23 -17.82 6.72 -6.30
N SER A 24 -16.81 6.18 -5.64
CA SER A 24 -16.92 5.68 -4.27
C SER A 24 -16.12 6.58 -3.32
N VAL A 25 -16.71 6.88 -2.18
CA VAL A 25 -16.02 7.53 -1.06
C VAL A 25 -16.09 6.58 0.12
N ASN A 26 -14.96 6.37 0.78
CA ASN A 26 -14.84 5.52 1.95
C ASN A 26 -14.07 6.27 3.04
N ALA A 27 -14.58 6.23 4.25
CA ALA A 27 -13.92 6.70 5.45
C ALA A 27 -13.78 5.51 6.41
N CYS A 28 -12.56 5.25 6.84
CA CYS A 28 -12.23 4.17 7.75
C CYS A 28 -11.51 4.75 8.97
N TYR A 29 -11.98 4.42 10.16
CA TYR A 29 -11.28 4.66 11.41
C TYR A 29 -10.99 3.33 12.05
N SER A 30 -9.74 3.08 12.45
CA SER A 30 -9.37 1.89 13.20
C SER A 30 -8.49 2.20 14.39
N ARG A 31 -8.68 1.44 15.46
CA ARG A 31 -7.93 1.54 16.70
C ARG A 31 -7.58 0.14 17.20
N THR A 32 -6.30 -0.05 17.47
CA THR A 32 -5.75 -1.25 18.11
C THR A 32 -5.82 -1.12 19.63
N PHE A 33 -5.82 -2.24 20.34
CA PHE A 33 -5.73 -2.26 21.80
C PHE A 33 -4.44 -1.61 22.33
N GLU A 34 -3.32 -1.73 21.62
CA GLU A 34 -2.06 -1.04 21.95
C GLU A 34 -2.16 0.49 21.84
N GLY A 35 -3.26 1.01 21.27
CA GLY A 35 -3.50 2.44 21.14
C GLY A 35 -3.10 3.03 19.80
N ASN A 36 -2.62 2.22 18.84
CA ASN A 36 -2.41 2.69 17.46
C ASN A 36 -3.75 3.05 16.83
N GLN A 37 -3.81 4.20 16.17
CA GLN A 37 -5.01 4.76 15.55
C GLN A 37 -4.71 5.07 14.09
N THR A 38 -5.60 4.67 13.19
CA THR A 38 -5.51 5.09 11.79
C THR A 38 -6.84 5.62 11.30
N PHE A 39 -6.79 6.78 10.66
CA PHE A 39 -7.90 7.43 9.99
C PHE A 39 -7.56 7.43 8.51
N ASP A 40 -8.41 6.87 7.67
CA ASP A 40 -8.25 6.87 6.22
C ASP A 40 -9.53 7.41 5.59
N VAL A 41 -9.38 8.31 4.63
CA VAL A 41 -10.45 8.81 3.79
C VAL A 41 -9.98 8.65 2.35
N SER A 42 -10.67 7.80 1.61
CA SER A 42 -10.36 7.49 0.22
C SER A 42 -11.55 7.78 -0.69
N MET A 43 -11.26 8.35 -1.85
CA MET A 43 -12.21 8.61 -2.92
C MET A 43 -11.67 7.98 -4.20
N THR A 44 -12.47 7.14 -4.85
CA THR A 44 -12.10 6.51 -6.12
C THR A 44 -13.12 6.83 -7.19
N LYS A 45 -12.63 7.39 -8.30
CA LYS A 45 -13.38 7.70 -9.50
C LYS A 45 -13.00 6.72 -10.62
N PRO A 46 -13.93 5.84 -11.05
CA PRO A 46 -13.72 5.07 -12.26
C PRO A 46 -13.84 5.97 -13.48
N PHE A 47 -13.00 5.77 -14.49
CA PHE A 47 -13.19 6.42 -15.79
C PHE A 47 -14.25 5.66 -16.59
N LEU A 48 -15.36 6.34 -16.90
CA LEU A 48 -16.38 5.83 -17.80
C LEU A 48 -16.03 6.27 -19.22
N GLY A 49 -15.63 5.33 -20.09
CA GLY A 49 -15.25 5.63 -21.47
C GLY A 49 -14.49 4.50 -22.16
N TRP A 50 -13.69 4.82 -23.17
CA TRP A 50 -12.88 3.86 -23.96
C TRP A 50 -11.83 3.13 -23.10
N GLN A 51 -11.36 3.77 -22.03
CA GLN A 51 -10.51 3.18 -21.00
C GLN A 51 -11.36 2.49 -19.91
N LYS A 52 -12.15 1.48 -20.28
CA LYS A 52 -13.17 0.80 -19.43
C LYS A 52 -12.69 0.25 -18.07
N TYR A 53 -11.39 0.27 -17.78
CA TYR A 53 -10.80 -0.32 -16.57
C TYR A 53 -9.78 0.60 -15.88
N ALA A 54 -9.74 1.87 -16.24
CA ALA A 54 -8.90 2.84 -15.54
C ALA A 54 -9.66 3.45 -14.36
N ASN A 55 -8.98 3.64 -13.24
CA ASN A 55 -9.52 4.38 -12.11
C ASN A 55 -8.49 5.39 -11.60
N VAL A 56 -8.99 6.49 -11.04
CA VAL A 56 -8.20 7.45 -10.28
C VAL A 56 -8.70 7.41 -8.86
N GLY A 57 -7.77 7.30 -7.93
CA GLY A 57 -8.05 7.39 -6.51
C GLY A 57 -7.29 8.54 -5.88
N PHE A 58 -7.87 9.05 -4.82
CA PHE A 58 -7.27 9.98 -3.89
C PHE A 58 -7.50 9.41 -2.49
N SER A 59 -6.46 9.35 -1.68
CA SER A 59 -6.54 8.91 -0.29
C SER A 59 -5.77 9.89 0.59
N LEU A 60 -6.39 10.25 1.71
CA LEU A 60 -5.78 10.96 2.81
C LEU A 60 -5.84 10.03 4.01
N TYR A 61 -4.71 9.78 4.63
CA TYR A 61 -4.68 9.01 5.86
C TYR A 61 -3.85 9.70 6.92
N ARG A 62 -4.24 9.50 8.17
CA ARG A 62 -3.46 9.84 9.35
C ARG A 62 -3.28 8.60 10.19
N SER A 63 -2.04 8.24 10.48
CA SER A 63 -1.67 7.09 11.29
C SER A 63 -0.89 7.57 12.51
N LEU A 64 -1.30 7.13 13.69
CA LEU A 64 -0.57 7.32 14.94
C LEU A 64 -0.28 5.94 15.50
N GLY A 65 0.98 5.63 15.75
CA GLY A 65 1.34 4.33 16.28
C GLY A 65 2.64 4.31 17.04
N ASN A 66 2.75 3.31 17.91
CA ASN A 66 3.96 2.98 18.64
C ASN A 66 4.76 1.92 17.87
N LEU A 67 6.07 2.08 17.84
CA LEU A 67 7.05 1.17 17.24
C LEU A 67 7.86 0.54 18.38
N PRO A 68 7.43 -0.61 18.93
CA PRO A 68 8.06 -1.22 20.10
C PRO A 68 9.50 -1.67 19.80
N TRP A 69 9.80 -2.08 18.57
CA TRP A 69 11.16 -2.46 18.14
C TRP A 69 12.18 -1.31 18.22
N ASN A 70 11.71 -0.06 18.09
CA ASN A 70 12.54 1.14 18.18
C ASN A 70 12.26 1.96 19.46
N LEU A 71 11.36 1.48 20.34
CA LEU A 71 10.88 2.19 21.52
C LEU A 71 10.52 3.65 21.19
N SER A 72 9.72 3.86 20.16
CA SER A 72 9.44 5.20 19.61
C SER A 72 8.01 5.33 19.13
N ASN A 73 7.45 6.52 19.26
CA ASN A 73 6.15 6.87 18.71
C ASN A 73 6.28 7.55 17.35
N MET A 74 5.31 7.31 16.49
CA MET A 74 5.31 7.79 15.12
C MET A 74 3.94 8.32 14.75
N GLN A 75 3.92 9.50 14.16
CA GLN A 75 2.73 10.08 13.56
C GLN A 75 2.99 10.29 12.07
N GLU A 76 2.05 9.88 11.24
CA GLU A 76 2.13 10.03 9.80
C GLU A 76 0.83 10.64 9.28
N LEU A 77 0.96 11.63 8.42
CA LEU A 77 -0.10 12.15 7.58
C LEU A 77 0.32 11.90 6.13
N GLY A 78 -0.45 11.11 5.41
CA GLY A 78 -0.17 10.79 4.03
C GLY A 78 -1.29 11.22 3.10
N LEU A 79 -0.88 11.76 1.95
CA LEU A 79 -1.71 12.04 0.81
C LEU A 79 -1.23 11.16 -0.34
N ILE A 80 -2.15 10.39 -0.91
CA ILE A 80 -1.87 9.47 -2.01
C ILE A 80 -2.80 9.80 -3.17
N LEU A 81 -2.21 10.12 -4.30
CA LEU A 81 -2.89 10.13 -5.60
C LEU A 81 -2.53 8.84 -6.31
N GLN A 82 -3.53 8.09 -6.79
CA GLN A 82 -3.32 6.83 -7.48
C GLN A 82 -4.04 6.81 -8.82
N TYR A 83 -3.38 6.24 -9.81
CA TYR A 83 -3.94 5.91 -11.11
C TYR A 83 -3.74 4.41 -11.32
N ASN A 84 -4.81 3.69 -11.59
CA ASN A 84 -4.74 2.30 -12.01
C ASN A 84 -5.21 2.18 -13.45
N GLY A 85 -4.45 1.46 -14.27
CA GLY A 85 -4.80 1.07 -15.62
C GLY A 85 -4.60 -0.43 -15.81
N GLN A 86 -5.40 -1.01 -16.70
CA GLN A 86 -5.20 -2.38 -17.18
C GLN A 86 -4.83 -2.32 -18.65
N LEU A 87 -3.71 -2.93 -18.99
CA LEU A 87 -3.16 -3.03 -20.35
C LEU A 87 -3.10 -4.52 -20.75
N TRP A 88 -2.92 -4.78 -22.04
CA TRP A 88 -2.70 -6.13 -22.60
C TRP A 88 -3.72 -7.19 -22.13
N ASN A 89 -4.94 -7.14 -22.65
CA ASN A 89 -6.01 -8.12 -22.34
C ASN A 89 -6.18 -8.42 -20.84
N ARG A 90 -6.07 -7.38 -19.99
CA ARG A 90 -6.28 -7.45 -18.52
C ARG A 90 -5.25 -8.26 -17.74
N ARG A 91 -4.16 -8.72 -18.38
CA ARG A 91 -3.08 -9.47 -17.71
C ARG A 91 -1.99 -8.57 -17.15
N LEU A 92 -1.86 -7.35 -17.69
CA LEU A 92 -0.88 -6.38 -17.23
C LEU A 92 -1.59 -5.25 -16.48
N HIS A 93 -1.36 -5.20 -15.17
CA HIS A 93 -1.85 -4.15 -14.30
C HIS A 93 -0.76 -3.09 -14.14
N HIS A 94 -1.07 -1.85 -14.50
CA HIS A 94 -0.21 -0.70 -14.30
C HIS A 94 -0.82 0.19 -13.23
N ASN A 95 -0.06 0.46 -12.18
CA ASN A 95 -0.46 1.30 -11.06
C ASN A 95 0.60 2.37 -10.85
N MET A 96 0.20 3.62 -10.97
CA MET A 96 1.06 4.77 -10.71
C MET A 96 0.52 5.48 -9.46
N LYS A 97 1.38 5.75 -8.48
CA LYS A 97 1.02 6.48 -7.26
C LYS A 97 1.95 7.64 -7.05
N PHE A 98 1.40 8.76 -6.63
CA PHE A 98 2.15 9.87 -6.08
C PHE A 98 1.82 9.95 -4.60
N ASN A 99 2.83 9.76 -3.75
CA ASN A 99 2.69 9.82 -2.29
C ASN A 99 3.38 11.08 -1.77
N MET A 100 2.66 11.86 -0.99
CA MET A 100 3.19 12.96 -0.18
C MET A 100 2.92 12.63 1.29
N ILE A 101 3.96 12.31 2.04
CA ILE A 101 3.86 11.82 3.40
C ILE A 101 4.63 12.76 4.31
N TRP A 102 3.94 13.37 5.26
CA TRP A 102 4.54 14.07 6.38
C TRP A 102 4.55 13.14 7.59
N ARG A 103 5.75 12.86 8.08
CA ARG A 103 5.99 12.03 9.25
C ARG A 103 6.58 12.87 10.37
N GLN A 104 6.16 12.59 11.60
CA GLN A 104 6.79 13.07 12.81
C GLN A 104 7.18 11.89 13.68
N PHE A 105 8.44 11.88 14.12
CA PHE A 105 9.04 10.81 14.86
C PHE A 105 9.44 11.30 16.26
N TYR A 106 8.98 10.57 17.29
CA TYR A 106 9.19 10.90 18.69
C TYR A 106 9.83 9.72 19.42
N PRO A 107 11.12 9.81 19.80
CA PRO A 107 11.77 8.75 20.58
C PRO A 107 11.24 8.74 22.02
N MET A 108 11.15 7.56 22.63
CA MET A 108 10.89 7.42 24.06
C MET A 108 12.19 7.63 24.86
N GLU A 109 12.08 7.92 26.16
CA GLU A 109 13.23 8.13 27.06
C GLU A 109 14.19 6.94 27.18
N LYS A 110 13.77 5.74 26.75
CA LYS A 110 14.61 4.52 26.72
C LYS A 110 15.14 4.19 25.33
N ALA A 111 14.82 4.98 24.31
CA ALA A 111 15.31 4.74 22.95
C ALA A 111 16.82 5.00 22.86
N ALA A 112 17.50 4.22 22.02
CA ALA A 112 18.93 4.36 21.74
C ALA A 112 19.25 5.75 21.18
N PHE A 113 20.49 6.21 21.39
CA PHE A 113 20.92 7.55 20.96
C PHE A 113 20.76 7.77 19.44
N SER A 114 21.09 6.75 18.63
CA SER A 114 20.91 6.79 17.17
C SER A 114 19.45 7.03 16.75
N ILE A 115 18.48 6.50 17.51
CA ILE A 115 17.05 6.69 17.24
C ILE A 115 16.63 8.12 17.60
N ARG A 116 17.22 8.71 18.65
CA ARG A 116 16.96 10.09 19.06
C ARG A 116 17.52 11.11 18.09
N GLU A 117 18.65 10.82 17.46
CA GLU A 117 19.25 11.68 16.45
C GLU A 117 18.32 11.87 15.23
N HIS A 118 17.55 10.84 14.89
CA HIS A 118 16.54 10.90 13.84
C HIS A 118 15.17 11.43 14.29
N ALA A 119 15.07 11.99 15.50
CA ALA A 119 13.84 12.61 15.98
C ALA A 119 13.51 13.88 15.18
N GLY A 120 12.23 14.09 14.92
CA GLY A 120 11.76 15.30 14.26
C GLY A 120 10.75 15.04 13.15
N HIS A 121 10.61 16.03 12.28
CA HIS A 121 9.72 15.99 11.14
C HIS A 121 10.49 15.54 9.89
N THR A 122 9.83 14.77 9.04
CA THR A 122 10.36 14.39 7.74
C THR A 122 9.23 14.43 6.74
N MET A 123 9.45 15.12 5.62
CA MET A 123 8.53 15.11 4.49
C MET A 123 9.10 14.25 3.36
N LYS A 124 8.29 13.32 2.87
CA LYS A 124 8.61 12.46 1.72
C LYS A 124 7.62 12.73 0.59
N CYS A 125 8.11 13.19 -0.56
CA CYS A 125 7.35 13.11 -1.81
C CYS A 125 7.99 12.06 -2.73
N SER A 126 7.19 11.06 -3.09
CA SER A 126 7.63 9.92 -3.89
C SER A 126 6.66 9.60 -5.02
N LEU A 127 7.20 9.33 -6.20
CA LEU A 127 6.48 8.77 -7.32
C LEU A 127 6.75 7.26 -7.40
N LEU A 128 5.69 6.46 -7.34
CA LEU A 128 5.74 5.01 -7.41
C LEU A 128 5.10 4.54 -8.71
N ASN A 129 5.81 3.71 -9.45
CA ASN A 129 5.30 2.99 -10.60
C ASN A 129 5.31 1.49 -10.31
N SER A 130 4.19 0.81 -10.46
CA SER A 130 4.01 -0.62 -10.21
C SER A 130 3.41 -1.29 -11.43
N LEU A 131 4.13 -2.24 -12.00
CA LEU A 131 3.71 -3.10 -13.09
C LEU A 131 3.53 -4.52 -12.54
N ALA A 132 2.35 -5.10 -12.68
CA ALA A 132 2.09 -6.48 -12.29
C ALA A 132 1.55 -7.27 -13.47
N TYR A 133 2.23 -8.35 -13.81
CA TYR A 133 1.81 -9.34 -14.78
C TYR A 133 1.38 -10.60 -14.01
N ASP A 134 0.08 -10.89 -14.03
CA ASP A 134 -0.50 -12.02 -13.32
C ASP A 134 -1.11 -13.01 -14.31
N THR A 135 -0.64 -14.26 -14.24
CA THR A 135 -1.14 -15.40 -15.03
C THR A 135 -1.63 -16.53 -14.15
N ARG A 136 -1.74 -16.31 -12.84
CA ARG A 136 -2.18 -17.34 -11.89
C ARG A 136 -3.68 -17.59 -12.04
N ASP A 137 -4.07 -18.85 -11.84
CA ASP A 137 -5.49 -19.24 -11.87
C ASP A 137 -6.29 -18.61 -10.71
N ARG A 138 -5.65 -18.51 -9.54
CA ARG A 138 -6.22 -18.00 -8.29
C ARG A 138 -5.20 -17.08 -7.60
N PRO A 139 -5.58 -15.85 -7.23
CA PRO A 139 -4.64 -14.88 -6.65
C PRO A 139 -4.24 -15.18 -5.19
N LEU A 140 -5.11 -15.84 -4.41
CA LEU A 140 -4.86 -16.15 -3.00
C LEU A 140 -4.17 -17.51 -2.78
N LEU A 141 -4.59 -18.54 -3.54
CA LEU A 141 -4.04 -19.90 -3.47
C LEU A 141 -3.74 -20.37 -4.88
N ALA A 142 -2.63 -19.90 -5.44
CA ALA A 142 -2.23 -20.19 -6.81
C ALA A 142 -1.77 -21.65 -6.95
N THR A 143 -2.53 -22.45 -7.71
CA THR A 143 -2.18 -23.84 -8.03
C THR A 143 -1.27 -23.96 -9.25
N LYS A 144 -1.47 -23.08 -10.25
CA LYS A 144 -0.65 -22.96 -11.45
C LYS A 144 -0.48 -21.50 -11.85
N GLY A 145 0.57 -21.22 -12.61
CA GLY A 145 0.84 -19.92 -13.23
C GLY A 145 1.94 -19.14 -12.52
N ALA A 146 2.18 -17.90 -12.99
CA ALA A 146 3.22 -17.03 -12.47
C ALA A 146 2.69 -15.61 -12.21
N LEU A 147 3.22 -14.98 -11.17
CA LEU A 147 3.10 -13.55 -10.87
C LEU A 147 4.48 -12.92 -11.00
N LEU A 148 4.56 -11.87 -11.82
CA LEU A 148 5.70 -10.98 -11.88
C LEU A 148 5.23 -9.58 -11.52
N LYS A 149 5.75 -9.01 -10.44
CA LYS A 149 5.44 -7.65 -10.01
C LYS A 149 6.72 -6.84 -9.89
N PHE A 150 6.80 -5.78 -10.66
CA PHE A 150 7.88 -4.81 -10.66
C PHE A 150 7.39 -3.49 -10.05
N VAL A 151 8.04 -3.01 -9.00
CA VAL A 151 7.71 -1.75 -8.32
C VAL A 151 8.95 -0.86 -8.27
N GLN A 152 8.82 0.37 -8.75
CA GLN A 152 9.84 1.39 -8.71
C GLN A 152 9.28 2.59 -7.93
N GLU A 153 9.96 3.00 -6.86
CA GLU A 153 9.63 4.19 -6.08
C GLU A 153 10.80 5.17 -6.17
N TYR A 154 10.54 6.37 -6.65
CA TYR A 154 11.47 7.47 -6.73
C TYR A 154 11.04 8.57 -5.75
N ALA A 155 11.87 8.87 -4.77
CA ALA A 155 11.66 9.95 -3.80
C ALA A 155 12.78 10.99 -3.93
N GLY A 156 12.44 12.27 -3.75
CA GLY A 156 13.42 13.37 -3.79
C GLY A 156 13.08 14.52 -4.75
N PHE A 157 11.88 14.55 -5.33
CA PHE A 157 11.42 15.73 -6.07
C PHE A 157 11.06 16.89 -5.12
N LEU A 158 10.52 16.56 -3.94
CA LEU A 158 10.10 17.53 -2.93
C LEU A 158 10.19 16.88 -1.52
N GLY A 159 10.70 17.62 -0.54
CA GLY A 159 10.91 17.13 0.83
C GLY A 159 12.32 16.60 1.11
N ASP A 160 12.55 16.19 2.35
CA ASP A 160 13.88 15.90 2.91
C ASP A 160 14.36 14.48 2.61
N ALA A 161 13.45 13.58 2.25
CA ALA A 161 13.76 12.18 1.96
C ALA A 161 13.97 11.95 0.46
N ALA A 162 15.21 11.63 0.07
CA ALA A 162 15.58 11.24 -1.29
C ALA A 162 16.06 9.78 -1.33
N PHE A 163 15.44 8.96 -2.18
CA PHE A 163 15.87 7.58 -2.41
C PHE A 163 15.29 7.04 -3.72
N VAL A 164 15.94 6.03 -4.27
CA VAL A 164 15.40 5.24 -5.38
C VAL A 164 15.32 3.80 -4.92
N LYS A 165 14.12 3.22 -5.02
CA LYS A 165 13.85 1.87 -4.58
C LYS A 165 13.25 1.07 -5.73
N HIS A 166 13.82 -0.09 -5.98
CA HIS A 166 13.29 -1.06 -6.94
C HIS A 166 12.98 -2.36 -6.19
N GLN A 167 11.80 -2.91 -6.42
CA GLN A 167 11.37 -4.19 -5.86
C GLN A 167 10.82 -5.06 -6.98
N ILE A 168 11.32 -6.28 -7.05
CA ILE A 168 10.87 -7.29 -8.02
C ILE A 168 10.37 -8.47 -7.20
N ASP A 169 9.12 -8.85 -7.43
CA ASP A 169 8.46 -9.97 -6.78
C ASP A 169 8.06 -10.98 -7.85
N VAL A 170 8.53 -12.21 -7.69
CA VAL A 170 8.33 -13.31 -8.65
C VAL A 170 7.80 -14.50 -7.89
N GLN A 171 6.61 -14.96 -8.27
CA GLN A 171 6.00 -16.14 -7.72
C GLN A 171 5.64 -17.09 -8.86
N VAL A 172 6.09 -18.34 -8.78
CA VAL A 172 5.75 -19.39 -9.75
C VAL A 172 5.13 -20.54 -8.97
N SER A 173 3.92 -20.92 -9.37
CA SER A 173 3.21 -22.07 -8.83
C SER A 173 3.05 -23.12 -9.92
N TYR A 174 3.38 -24.36 -9.59
CA TYR A 174 3.15 -25.51 -10.44
C TYR A 174 2.73 -26.70 -9.60
N ILE A 175 1.74 -27.45 -10.06
CA ILE A 175 1.30 -28.68 -9.41
C ILE A 175 2.10 -29.86 -9.97
N ILE A 176 2.89 -30.52 -9.13
CA ILE A 176 3.62 -31.72 -9.52
C ILE A 176 2.68 -32.91 -9.31
N HIS A 177 2.40 -33.68 -10.36
CA HIS A 177 1.60 -34.91 -10.26
C HIS A 177 2.45 -36.03 -9.63
N PHE A 178 1.89 -36.72 -8.63
CA PHE A 178 2.58 -37.66 -7.73
C PHE A 178 3.20 -38.91 -8.43
N PHE A 179 2.86 -39.18 -9.70
CA PHE A 179 3.34 -40.36 -10.42
C PHE A 179 4.84 -40.34 -10.79
N ILE A 180 5.52 -39.19 -10.71
CA ILE A 180 6.93 -39.06 -11.10
C ILE A 180 7.90 -39.42 -9.94
N ILE A 181 7.43 -39.46 -8.69
CA ILE A 181 8.31 -39.65 -7.51
C ILE A 181 8.52 -41.14 -7.17
N ILE A 182 7.75 -42.07 -7.74
CA ILE A 182 7.88 -43.52 -7.46
C ILE A 182 8.84 -44.23 -8.44
N LEU A 183 9.46 -43.51 -9.39
CA LEU A 183 10.27 -44.08 -10.47
C LEU A 183 11.76 -43.65 -10.46
N ILE A 184 12.27 -43.23 -9.30
CA ILE A 184 13.71 -43.02 -9.02
C ILE A 184 14.03 -43.72 -7.70
#